data_AF-A0A6B2G9M3-F1
#
_entry.id   AF-A0A6B2G9M3-F1
#
_cell.length_a   1.000
_cell.length_b   1.000
_cell.length_c   1.000
_cell.angle_alpha   90.00
_cell.angle_beta   90.00
_cell.angle_gamma   90.00
#
_symmetry.space_group_name_H-M   'P 1'
#
loop_
_entity.id
_entity.type
_entity.pdbx_description
1 polymer ?
#
loop_
_entity_poly.entity_id
_entity_poly.type
_entity_poly.pdbx_seq_one_letter_code
_entity_poly.pdbx_strand_id
1 'polypeptide(L)'
;LFNSSYLNIGGAKLNLPLNSLYNKELTYDEIVIFPLNKDQQTTSWPLIQISETDELTQQVFKDIDQLNQIQSLIYDCAINSCENLLICAPTGAGKTNIALLTVLRELKLCFNEKKIKLNEIKVVYIAPMKALASEITQKFNKSLSFLNLK
;
A
#
# COMPACT_ATOMS: atom_id res chain seq x y z
N LEU A 1 12.04 -7.29 -33.59
CA LEU A 1 11.41 -8.62 -33.38
C LEU A 1 11.49 -8.92 -31.89
N PHE A 2 10.39 -8.70 -31.16
CA PHE A 2 10.33 -8.92 -29.72
C PHE A 2 10.21 -10.43 -29.46
N ASN A 3 11.34 -11.10 -29.22
CA ASN A 3 11.30 -12.50 -28.79
C ASN A 3 10.86 -12.53 -27.33
N SER A 4 9.61 -12.91 -27.08
CA SER A 4 9.18 -13.33 -25.74
C SER A 4 9.97 -14.58 -25.38
N SER A 5 11.01 -14.44 -24.55
CA SER A 5 11.79 -15.54 -24.04
C SER A 5 10.96 -16.25 -22.95
N TYR A 6 10.60 -17.50 -23.22
CA TYR A 6 9.95 -18.35 -22.23
C TYR A 6 11.03 -19.08 -21.45
N LEU A 7 10.93 -19.05 -20.12
CA LEU A 7 11.80 -19.81 -19.24
C LEU A 7 11.03 -21.01 -18.69
N ASN A 8 11.61 -22.21 -18.71
CA ASN A 8 10.97 -23.39 -18.14
C ASN A 8 11.69 -23.79 -16.85
N ILE A 9 11.04 -23.56 -15.71
CA ILE A 9 11.57 -23.95 -14.38
C ILE A 9 10.63 -25.01 -13.80
N GLY A 10 11.15 -26.21 -13.52
CA GLY A 10 10.41 -27.26 -12.82
C GLY A 10 9.14 -27.74 -13.54
N GLY A 11 9.06 -27.60 -14.87
CA GLY A 11 7.89 -27.93 -15.68
C GLY A 11 6.87 -26.79 -15.85
N ALA A 12 7.08 -25.64 -15.21
CA ALA A 12 6.28 -24.44 -15.39
C ALA A 12 6.93 -23.49 -16.41
N LYS A 13 6.14 -23.09 -17.42
CA LYS A 13 6.54 -22.13 -18.44
C LYS A 13 6.27 -20.70 -17.95
N LEU A 14 7.34 -19.95 -17.69
CA LEU A 14 7.30 -18.56 -17.23
C LEU A 14 7.48 -17.60 -18.41
N ASN A 15 6.64 -16.58 -18.47
CA ASN A 15 6.79 -15.47 -19.41
C ASN A 15 7.71 -14.42 -18.80
N LEU A 16 8.81 -14.11 -19.49
CA LEU A 16 9.67 -13.01 -19.10
C LEU A 16 9.12 -11.68 -19.64
N PRO A 17 9.28 -10.58 -18.89
CA PRO A 17 8.90 -9.26 -19.37
C PRO A 17 9.71 -8.87 -20.60
N LEU A 18 9.16 -7.99 -21.42
CA LEU A 18 9.78 -7.53 -22.66
C LEU A 18 11.19 -6.96 -22.37
N ASN A 19 12.13 -7.26 -23.27
CA ASN A 19 13.54 -6.87 -23.21
C ASN A 19 14.37 -7.54 -22.10
N SER A 20 13.88 -8.58 -21.42
CA SER A 20 14.72 -9.37 -20.50
C SER A 20 15.87 -10.04 -21.24
N LEU A 21 17.07 -10.07 -20.64
CA LEU A 21 18.23 -10.80 -21.18
C LEU A 21 18.35 -12.17 -20.51
N TYR A 22 18.72 -13.17 -21.30
CA TYR A 22 19.03 -14.51 -20.82
C TYR A 22 20.41 -14.90 -21.34
N ASN A 23 21.35 -15.10 -20.42
CA ASN A 23 22.71 -15.53 -20.70
C ASN A 23 22.93 -16.90 -20.07
N LYS A 24 23.43 -17.86 -20.86
CA LYS A 24 23.68 -19.23 -20.41
C LYS A 24 25.17 -19.44 -20.26
N GLU A 25 25.63 -19.63 -19.03
CA GLU A 25 27.02 -19.94 -18.71
C GLU A 25 27.20 -21.44 -18.42
N LEU A 26 28.45 -21.89 -18.32
CA LEU A 26 28.76 -23.30 -18.08
C LEU A 26 28.31 -23.79 -16.69
N THR A 27 28.27 -22.90 -15.70
CA THR A 27 27.97 -23.24 -14.30
C THR A 27 26.67 -22.64 -13.79
N TYR A 28 26.10 -21.66 -14.49
CA TYR A 28 24.86 -20.99 -14.11
C TYR A 28 24.13 -20.41 -15.33
N ASP A 29 22.85 -20.15 -15.15
CA ASP A 29 22.07 -19.32 -16.09
C ASP A 29 21.83 -17.96 -15.43
N GLU A 30 22.04 -16.87 -16.16
CA GLU A 30 21.77 -15.52 -15.72
C GLU A 30 20.56 -14.94 -16.46
N ILE A 31 19.65 -14.33 -15.70
CA ILE A 31 18.46 -13.67 -16.24
C ILE A 31 18.45 -12.24 -15.73
N VAL A 32 18.55 -11.28 -16.65
CA VAL A 32 18.51 -9.85 -16.33
C VAL A 32 17.14 -9.30 -16.67
N ILE A 33 16.39 -8.91 -15.64
CA ILE A 33 15.09 -8.24 -15.77
C ILE A 33 15.30 -6.75 -15.54
N PHE A 34 15.02 -5.94 -16.57
CA PHE A 34 15.13 -4.50 -16.45
C PHE A 34 13.92 -3.88 -15.71
N PRO A 35 14.11 -2.76 -14.99
CA PRO A 35 13.00 -2.04 -14.38
C PRO A 35 11.96 -1.63 -15.41
N LEU A 36 10.67 -1.67 -15.02
CA LEU A 36 9.60 -1.15 -15.88
C LEU A 36 9.78 0.37 -16.09
N ASN A 37 9.65 0.81 -17.35
CA ASN A 37 9.59 2.23 -17.67
C ASN A 37 8.30 2.84 -17.09
N LYS A 38 8.47 3.73 -16.12
CA LYS A 38 7.35 4.43 -15.46
C LYS A 38 6.57 5.33 -16.43
N ASP A 39 7.22 5.79 -17.50
CA ASP A 39 6.65 6.69 -18.51
C ASP A 39 5.51 6.06 -19.32
N GLN A 40 5.31 4.74 -19.25
CA GLN A 40 4.21 4.04 -19.92
C GLN A 40 2.94 3.88 -19.08
N GLN A 41 2.93 4.34 -17.82
CA GLN A 41 1.73 4.30 -16.96
C GLN A 41 0.86 5.53 -17.19
N THR A 42 0.09 5.51 -18.28
CA THR A 42 -0.77 6.58 -18.80
C THR A 42 -2.09 6.82 -18.05
N THR A 43 -2.19 6.46 -16.77
CA THR A 43 -3.37 6.83 -15.97
C THR A 43 -2.99 7.92 -14.98
N SER A 44 -3.04 9.17 -15.45
CA SER A 44 -2.89 10.39 -14.65
C SER A 44 -4.11 10.57 -13.74
N TRP A 45 -4.25 9.71 -12.72
CA TRP A 45 -5.14 10.00 -11.61
C TRP A 45 -4.53 11.15 -10.81
N PRO A 46 -5.32 12.19 -10.46
CA PRO A 46 -4.82 13.27 -9.63
C PRO A 46 -4.38 12.71 -8.27
N LEU A 47 -3.23 13.17 -7.80
CA LEU A 47 -2.74 12.84 -6.46
C LEU A 47 -3.50 13.67 -5.44
N ILE A 48 -3.96 13.02 -4.38
CA ILE A 48 -4.66 13.71 -3.29
C ILE A 48 -3.62 14.34 -2.37
N GLN A 49 -3.69 15.66 -2.21
CA GLN A 49 -2.87 16.36 -1.22
C GLN A 49 -3.46 16.14 0.16
N ILE A 50 -2.60 15.92 1.16
CA ILE A 50 -3.08 15.72 2.54
C ILE A 50 -3.79 16.98 3.04
N SER A 51 -3.35 18.17 2.62
CA SER A 51 -4.00 19.45 2.92
C SER A 51 -5.46 19.56 2.45
N GLU A 52 -5.88 18.78 1.46
CA GLU A 52 -7.25 18.75 0.94
C GLU A 52 -8.16 17.78 1.71
N THR A 53 -7.58 16.94 2.56
CA THR A 53 -8.32 15.96 3.37
C THR A 53 -8.85 16.57 4.67
N ASP A 54 -9.69 15.85 5.41
CA ASP A 54 -10.21 16.31 6.70
C ASP A 54 -9.13 16.38 7.80
N GLU A 55 -9.40 17.17 8.85
CA GLU A 55 -8.46 17.44 9.94
C GLU A 55 -7.88 16.16 10.58
N LEU A 56 -8.69 15.12 10.77
CA LEU A 56 -8.21 13.87 11.37
C LEU A 56 -7.24 13.14 10.43
N THR A 57 -7.54 13.10 9.13
CA THR A 57 -6.63 12.54 8.12
C THR A 57 -5.32 13.33 8.06
N GLN A 58 -5.39 14.66 8.11
CA GLN A 58 -4.20 15.51 8.18
C GLN A 58 -3.33 15.22 9.39
N GLN A 59 -3.92 15.02 10.58
CA GLN A 59 -3.18 14.69 11.79
C GLN A 59 -2.49 13.31 11.71
N VAL A 60 -3.18 12.31 11.15
CA VAL A 60 -2.65 10.95 10.96
C VAL A 60 -1.48 10.92 9.98
N PHE A 61 -1.56 11.72 8.91
CA PHE A 61 -0.59 11.77 7.82
C PHE A 61 0.28 13.02 7.82
N LYS A 62 0.48 13.67 8.98
CA LYS A 62 1.23 14.94 9.11
C LYS A 62 2.67 14.94 8.54
N ASP A 63 3.28 13.76 8.44
CA ASP A 63 4.65 13.59 7.91
C ASP A 63 4.65 13.35 6.38
N ILE A 64 3.49 13.46 5.71
CA ILE A 64 3.30 13.17 4.28
C ILE A 64 2.57 14.35 3.62
N ASP A 65 3.12 14.86 2.52
CA ASP A 65 2.50 15.97 1.79
C ASP A 65 1.34 15.50 0.90
N GLN A 66 1.49 14.36 0.24
CA GLN A 66 0.53 13.81 -0.71
C GLN A 66 0.50 12.28 -0.70
N LEU A 67 -0.66 11.71 -1.02
CA LEU A 67 -0.84 10.28 -1.20
C LEU A 67 -0.21 9.82 -2.52
N ASN A 68 0.31 8.59 -2.56
CA ASN A 68 0.80 8.02 -3.81
C ASN A 68 -0.37 7.68 -4.78
N GLN A 69 -0.04 7.30 -6.01
CA GLN A 69 -1.06 7.05 -7.05
C GLN A 69 -2.06 5.96 -6.67
N ILE A 70 -1.59 4.84 -6.11
CA ILE A 70 -2.45 3.72 -5.69
C ILE A 70 -3.31 4.13 -4.50
N GLN A 71 -2.75 4.83 -3.53
CA GLN A 71 -3.45 5.34 -2.35
C GLN A 71 -4.51 6.37 -2.73
N SER A 72 -4.19 7.29 -3.65
CA SER A 72 -5.12 8.30 -4.14
C SER A 72 -6.30 7.65 -4.88
N LEU A 73 -6.03 6.65 -5.72
CA LEU A 73 -7.06 5.91 -6.45
C LEU A 73 -8.09 5.24 -5.53
N ILE A 74 -7.63 4.66 -4.42
CA ILE A 74 -8.48 3.89 -3.51
C ILE A 74 -8.96 4.70 -2.29
N TYR A 75 -8.55 5.96 -2.17
CA TYR A 75 -8.81 6.81 -1.01
C TYR A 75 -10.30 6.90 -0.69
N ASP A 76 -11.12 7.19 -1.70
CA ASP A 76 -12.56 7.34 -1.55
C ASP A 76 -13.21 6.05 -1.02
N CYS A 77 -12.87 4.90 -1.62
CA CYS A 77 -13.34 3.61 -1.14
C CYS A 77 -12.85 3.28 0.28
N ALA A 78 -11.61 3.62 0.62
CA ALA A 78 -11.03 3.31 1.93
C ALA A 78 -11.56 4.17 3.07
N ILE A 79 -11.94 5.42 2.80
CA ILE A 79 -12.38 6.37 3.84
C ILE A 79 -13.89 6.56 3.89
N ASN A 80 -14.59 6.50 2.74
CA ASN A 80 -16.02 6.81 2.64
C ASN A 80 -16.91 5.56 2.50
N SER A 81 -16.36 4.38 2.16
CA SER A 81 -17.15 3.15 1.96
C SER A 81 -16.93 2.08 3.03
N CYS A 82 -18.00 1.35 3.39
CA CYS A 82 -17.98 0.15 4.28
C CYS A 82 -17.56 -1.13 3.54
N GLU A 83 -17.28 -1.07 2.24
CA GLU A 83 -17.07 -2.27 1.43
C GLU A 83 -15.74 -2.96 1.74
N ASN A 84 -15.73 -4.29 1.56
CA ASN A 84 -14.51 -5.08 1.71
C ASN A 84 -13.52 -4.75 0.57
N LEU A 85 -12.27 -4.46 0.93
CA LEU A 85 -11.22 -4.10 -0.03
C LEU A 85 -10.20 -5.23 -0.22
N LEU A 86 -9.92 -5.60 -1.46
CA LEU A 86 -8.81 -6.47 -1.86
C LEU A 86 -7.83 -5.69 -2.73
N ILE A 87 -6.58 -5.53 -2.26
CA ILE A 87 -5.58 -4.70 -2.93
C ILE A 87 -4.35 -5.53 -3.28
N CYS A 88 -4.20 -5.79 -4.58
CA CYS A 88 -3.06 -6.49 -5.15
C CYS A 88 -2.05 -5.47 -5.70
N ALA A 89 -1.09 -5.08 -4.86
CA ALA A 89 -0.05 -4.12 -5.23
C ALA A 89 1.34 -4.64 -4.82
N PRO A 90 2.43 -4.24 -5.51
CA PRO A 90 3.79 -4.69 -5.18
C PRO A 90 4.23 -4.21 -3.79
N THR A 91 5.29 -4.82 -3.25
CA THR A 91 5.96 -4.33 -2.04
C THR A 91 6.45 -2.90 -2.25
N GLY A 92 6.36 -2.06 -1.22
CA GLY A 92 6.71 -0.64 -1.33
C GLY A 92 5.62 0.26 -1.96
N ALA A 93 4.53 -0.29 -2.49
CA ALA A 93 3.40 0.49 -3.01
C ALA A 93 2.58 1.24 -1.93
N GLY A 94 2.98 1.16 -0.66
CA GLY A 94 2.33 1.90 0.42
C GLY A 94 1.02 1.30 0.95
N LYS A 95 0.81 -0.02 0.78
CA LYS A 95 -0.37 -0.75 1.31
C LYS A 95 -0.63 -0.51 2.80
N THR A 96 0.40 -0.30 3.60
CA THR A 96 0.25 -0.02 5.04
C THR A 96 -0.48 1.30 5.32
N ASN A 97 -0.27 2.33 4.51
CA ASN A 97 -1.02 3.60 4.67
C ASN A 97 -2.48 3.42 4.26
N ILE A 98 -2.76 2.53 3.31
CA ILE A 98 -4.13 2.18 2.93
C ILE A 98 -4.88 1.55 4.09
N ALA A 99 -4.24 0.60 4.79
CA ALA A 99 -4.82 0.03 6.00
C ALA A 99 -5.07 1.10 7.09
N LEU A 100 -4.17 2.08 7.21
CA LEU A 100 -4.36 3.19 8.15
C LEU A 100 -5.56 4.08 7.78
N LEU A 101 -5.84 4.30 6.49
CA LEU A 101 -7.06 4.99 6.03
C LEU A 101 -8.33 4.24 6.46
N THR A 102 -8.35 2.91 6.32
CA THR A 102 -9.51 2.10 6.77
C THR A 102 -9.67 2.10 8.28
N VAL A 103 -8.59 2.13 9.06
CA VAL A 103 -8.64 2.29 10.52
C VAL A 103 -9.21 3.66 10.89
N LEU A 104 -8.73 4.71 10.20
CA LEU A 104 -9.17 6.08 10.42
C LEU A 104 -10.66 6.27 10.14
N ARG A 105 -11.19 5.60 9.12
CA ARG A 105 -12.63 5.55 8.84
C ARG A 105 -13.43 5.06 10.04
N GLU A 106 -13.06 3.93 10.62
CA GLU A 106 -13.76 3.38 11.79
C GLU A 106 -13.69 4.36 12.97
N LEU A 107 -12.54 5.01 13.17
CA LEU A 107 -12.38 6.04 14.19
C LEU A 107 -13.30 7.26 13.95
N LYS A 108 -13.53 7.66 12.71
CA LYS A 108 -14.46 8.75 12.35
C LYS A 108 -15.91 8.40 12.69
N LEU A 109 -16.33 7.15 12.51
CA LEU A 109 -17.70 6.72 12.81
C LEU A 109 -18.04 6.83 14.31
N CYS A 110 -17.05 6.73 15.20
CA CYS A 110 -17.24 6.92 16.63
C CYS A 110 -16.86 8.33 17.12
N PHE A 111 -16.68 9.28 16.22
CA PHE A 111 -16.39 10.66 16.53
C PHE A 111 -17.69 11.44 16.76
N ASN A 112 -18.22 11.40 17.99
CA ASN A 112 -19.35 12.25 18.39
C ASN A 112 -18.86 13.39 19.31
N GLU A 113 -19.25 14.63 18.98
CA GLU A 113 -19.15 15.82 19.84
C GLU A 113 -17.81 15.98 20.59
N LYS A 114 -16.68 15.81 19.88
CA LYS A 114 -15.30 16.05 20.35
C LYS A 114 -14.73 15.01 21.33
N LYS A 115 -15.39 13.86 21.54
CA LYS A 115 -14.78 12.72 22.25
C LYS A 115 -14.94 11.44 21.46
N ILE A 116 -13.82 10.84 21.06
CA ILE A 116 -13.82 9.49 20.50
C ILE A 116 -14.11 8.52 21.62
N LYS A 117 -15.15 7.70 21.45
CA LYS A 117 -15.41 6.58 22.34
C LYS A 117 -14.48 5.42 22.01
N LEU A 118 -13.21 5.56 22.37
CA LEU A 118 -12.15 4.58 22.07
C LEU A 118 -12.45 3.19 22.62
N ASN A 119 -13.28 3.08 23.66
CA ASN A 119 -13.67 1.80 24.26
C ASN A 119 -14.70 1.01 23.43
N GLU A 120 -15.37 1.63 22.46
CA GLU A 120 -16.42 0.99 21.65
C GLU A 120 -15.87 0.37 20.35
N ILE A 121 -14.65 0.72 19.93
CA ILE A 121 -14.03 0.20 18.70
C ILE A 121 -12.82 -0.68 19.03
N LYS A 122 -12.70 -1.80 18.33
CA LYS A 122 -11.48 -2.60 18.26
C LYS A 122 -11.17 -2.91 16.80
N VAL A 123 -9.92 -2.65 16.38
CA VAL A 123 -9.44 -2.98 15.04
C VAL A 123 -8.31 -3.99 15.15
N VAL A 124 -8.36 -5.06 14.35
CA VAL A 124 -7.36 -6.12 14.35
C VAL A 124 -6.57 -6.06 13.05
N TYR A 125 -5.25 -5.85 13.16
CA TYR A 125 -4.33 -5.91 12.04
C TYR A 125 -3.52 -7.21 12.08
N ILE A 126 -3.62 -8.03 11.04
CA ILE A 126 -2.92 -9.32 10.95
C ILE A 126 -1.72 -9.16 10.03
N ALA A 127 -0.54 -9.54 10.50
CA ALA A 127 0.71 -9.53 9.74
C ALA A 127 1.35 -10.93 9.72
N PRO A 128 2.05 -11.31 8.62
CA PRO A 128 2.64 -12.64 8.48
C PRO A 128 3.86 -12.89 9.39
N MET A 129 4.54 -11.84 9.85
CA MET A 129 5.78 -11.96 10.62
C MET A 129 5.75 -11.05 11.84
N LYS A 130 6.36 -11.50 12.95
CA LYS A 130 6.43 -10.73 14.20
C LYS A 130 7.19 -9.41 14.06
N ALA A 131 8.31 -9.40 13.33
CA ALA A 131 9.08 -8.19 13.10
C ALA A 131 8.26 -7.13 12.36
N LEU A 132 7.55 -7.55 11.30
CA LEU A 132 6.67 -6.68 10.53
C LEU A 132 5.48 -6.18 11.37
N ALA A 133 4.89 -7.03 12.21
CA ALA A 133 3.84 -6.61 13.14
C ALA A 133 4.35 -5.50 14.07
N SER A 134 5.54 -5.67 14.65
CA SER A 134 6.15 -4.66 15.54
C SER A 134 6.40 -3.33 14.84
N GLU A 135 6.90 -3.36 13.60
CA GLU A 135 7.13 -2.14 12.80
C GLU A 135 5.81 -1.40 12.52
N ILE A 136 4.77 -2.15 12.14
CA ILE A 136 3.45 -1.56 11.84
C ILE A 136 2.81 -1.01 13.11
N THR A 137 2.93 -1.70 14.25
CA THR A 137 2.45 -1.18 15.54
C THR A 137 3.15 0.13 15.92
N GLN A 138 4.47 0.23 15.76
CA GLN A 138 5.19 1.48 16.00
C GLN A 138 4.71 2.61 15.08
N LYS A 139 4.51 2.30 13.80
CA LYS A 139 3.99 3.26 12.83
C LYS A 139 2.58 3.75 13.18
N PHE A 140 1.67 2.83 13.50
CA PHE A 140 0.29 3.17 13.88
C PHE A 140 0.25 3.96 15.19
N ASN A 141 1.05 3.59 16.19
CA ASN A 141 1.16 4.33 17.44
C ASN A 141 1.68 5.76 17.21
N LYS A 142 2.66 5.94 16.33
CA LYS A 142 3.16 7.28 15.98
C LYS A 142 2.08 8.12 15.30
N SER A 143 1.42 7.56 14.28
CA SER A 143 0.37 8.25 13.51
C SER A 143 -0.89 8.55 14.32
N LEU A 144 -1.27 7.68 15.25
CA LEU A 144 -2.49 7.80 16.06
C LEU A 144 -2.22 8.33 17.48
N SER A 145 -0.99 8.77 17.77
CA SER A 145 -0.56 9.23 19.10
C SER A 145 -1.43 10.36 19.67
N PHE A 146 -1.92 11.26 18.81
CA PHE A 146 -2.79 12.37 19.21
C PHE A 146 -4.14 11.93 19.77
N LEU A 147 -4.55 10.68 19.51
CA LEU A 147 -5.80 10.09 19.99
C LEU A 147 -5.65 9.39 21.35
N ASN A 148 -4.44 9.30 21.92
CA ASN A 148 -4.14 8.55 23.14
C ASN A 148 -4.68 7.10 23.12
N LEU A 149 -4.67 6.46 21.95
CA LEU A 149 -4.98 5.05 21.76
C LEU A 149 -3.90 4.19 22.45
N LYS A 150 -4.33 3.12 23.14
CA LYS A 150 -3.46 2.15 23.81
C LYS A 150 -3.57 0.78 23.16
#